data_AF-A0A7J5E8N6-F1
#
_entry.id   AF-A0A7J5E8N6-F1
#
_cell.length_a   1.000
_cell.length_b   1.000
_cell.length_c   1.000
_cell.angle_alpha   90.00
_cell.angle_beta   90.00
_cell.angle_gamma   90.00
#
_symmetry.space_group_name_H-M   'P 1'
#
loop_
_entity.id
_entity.type
_entity.pdbx_description
1 polymer ?
#
loop_
_entity_poly.entity_id
_entity_poly.type
_entity_poly.pdbx_seq_one_letter_code
_entity_poly.pdbx_strand_id
1 'polypeptide(L)'
;GVTAAQTILPVIGVPMKGKSFEGMDALLSIVQMPPGIPVATVAVDGAKNAGILAIQIIAVGDKDLQKKLIDYKKHMAEESINKNKNLGL
;
A
#
# COMPACT_ATOMS: atom_id res chain seq x y z
N GLY A 1 2.37 6.78 -13.28
CA GLY A 1 3.03 7.91 -13.93
C GLY A 1 2.05 8.98 -14.36
N VAL A 2 1.38 8.79 -15.51
CA VAL A 2 0.53 9.82 -16.15
C VAL A 2 -0.47 10.48 -15.21
N THR A 3 -1.21 9.70 -14.42
CA THR A 3 -2.19 10.24 -13.46
C THR A 3 -1.55 11.24 -12.49
N ALA A 4 -0.36 10.94 -11.96
CA ALA A 4 0.35 11.84 -11.02
C ALA A 4 0.84 13.13 -11.69
N ALA A 5 1.10 13.10 -13.00
CA ALA A 5 1.47 14.30 -13.75
C ALA A 5 0.27 15.23 -14.03
N GLN A 6 -0.96 14.73 -13.87
CA GLN A 6 -2.19 15.44 -14.23
C GLN A 6 -3.04 15.85 -13.01
N THR A 7 -2.56 15.58 -11.79
CA THR A 7 -3.30 15.89 -10.56
C THR A 7 -2.37 16.36 -9.45
N ILE A 8 -2.92 17.16 -8.55
CA ILE A 8 -2.26 17.55 -7.29
C ILE A 8 -2.52 16.55 -6.16
N LEU A 9 -3.44 15.60 -6.37
CA LEU A 9 -3.78 14.59 -5.36
C LEU A 9 -2.67 13.55 -5.23
N PRO A 10 -2.49 12.95 -4.04
CA PRO A 10 -1.58 11.81 -3.88
C PRO A 10 -1.97 10.64 -4.80
N VAL A 11 -0.98 10.07 -5.48
CA VAL A 11 -1.16 8.89 -6.34
C VAL A 11 -0.40 7.71 -5.76
N ILE A 12 -1.09 6.59 -5.56
CA ILE A 12 -0.51 5.33 -5.10
C ILE A 12 -0.39 4.38 -6.30
N GLY A 13 0.81 3.88 -6.54
CA GLY A 13 1.11 2.95 -7.63
C GLY A 13 1.18 1.51 -7.13
N VAL A 14 0.46 0.60 -7.79
CA VAL A 14 0.53 -0.85 -7.53
C VAL A 14 1.16 -1.53 -8.74
N PRO A 15 2.41 -2.00 -8.64
CA PRO A 15 3.01 -2.79 -9.69
C PRO A 15 2.34 -4.16 -9.75
N MET A 16 1.90 -4.58 -10.92
CA MET A 16 1.28 -5.88 -11.14
C MET A 16 2.29 -6.83 -11.77
N LYS A 17 2.29 -8.10 -11.34
CA LYS A 17 3.11 -9.12 -11.98
C LYS A 17 2.70 -9.29 -13.44
N GLY A 18 3.69 -9.13 -14.32
CA GLY A 18 3.60 -9.51 -15.72
C GLY A 18 4.04 -10.95 -15.97
N LYS A 19 4.10 -11.34 -17.24
CA LYS A 19 4.59 -12.67 -17.67
C LYS A 19 6.11 -12.84 -17.55
N SER A 20 6.84 -11.72 -17.46
CA SER A 20 8.30 -11.70 -17.45
C SER A 20 8.77 -10.88 -16.25
N PHE A 21 9.95 -11.23 -15.72
CA PHE A 21 10.61 -10.50 -14.63
C PHE A 21 9.82 -10.35 -13.32
N GLU A 22 8.78 -11.16 -13.09
CA GLU A 22 8.03 -11.22 -11.82
C GLU A 22 7.53 -9.85 -11.31
N GLY A 23 7.24 -8.92 -12.22
CA GLY A 23 6.79 -7.56 -11.89
C GLY A 23 7.89 -6.58 -11.52
N MET A 24 9.18 -6.93 -11.68
CA MET A 24 10.30 -5.99 -11.51
C MET A 24 10.26 -4.86 -12.54
N ASP A 25 9.88 -5.17 -13.78
CA ASP A 25 9.63 -4.20 -14.85
C ASP A 25 8.51 -3.22 -14.47
N ALA A 26 7.38 -3.73 -13.97
CA ALA A 26 6.28 -2.93 -13.46
C ALA A 26 6.71 -2.08 -12.26
N LEU A 27 7.47 -2.65 -11.32
CA LEU A 27 7.96 -1.93 -10.15
C LEU A 27 8.85 -0.75 -10.56
N LEU A 28 9.86 -1.01 -11.39
CA LEU A 28 10.81 0.02 -11.82
C LEU A 28 10.14 1.11 -12.67
N SER A 29 9.20 0.75 -13.54
CA SER A 29 8.45 1.73 -14.35
C SER A 29 7.53 2.65 -13.54
N ILE A 30 7.15 2.26 -12.32
CA ILE A 30 6.28 3.05 -11.45
C ILE A 30 7.07 3.82 -10.39
N VAL A 31 8.10 3.20 -9.78
CA VAL A 31 8.85 3.80 -8.67
C VAL A 31 9.89 4.83 -9.14
N GLN A 32 10.46 4.66 -10.33
CA GLN A 32 11.52 5.53 -10.86
C GLN A 32 10.95 6.81 -11.50
N MET A 33 10.23 7.61 -10.71
CA MET A 33 9.68 8.88 -11.18
C MET A 33 10.72 10.01 -11.13
N PRO A 34 10.73 10.94 -12.10
CA PRO A 34 11.61 12.11 -12.07
C PRO A 34 11.21 13.09 -10.95
N PRO A 35 12.13 13.99 -10.55
CA PRO A 35 11.84 15.03 -9.57
C PRO A 35 10.60 15.86 -9.94
N GLY A 36 9.73 16.12 -8.97
CA GLY A 36 8.53 16.95 -9.13
C GLY A 36 7.22 16.20 -9.40
N ILE A 37 7.27 14.89 -9.75
CA ILE A 37 6.07 14.08 -10.01
C ILE A 37 6.12 12.80 -9.15
N PRO A 38 5.86 12.88 -7.83
CA PRO A 38 5.98 11.74 -6.94
C PRO A 38 4.84 10.71 -7.14
N VAL A 39 5.15 9.43 -6.93
CA VAL A 39 4.19 8.32 -6.85
C VAL A 39 4.53 7.48 -5.63
N ALA A 40 3.54 7.18 -4.78
CA ALA A 40 3.72 6.28 -3.63
C ALA A 40 3.57 4.82 -4.09
N THR A 41 4.68 4.17 -4.42
CA THR A 41 4.67 2.80 -4.94
C THR A 41 4.65 1.77 -3.80
N VAL A 42 3.74 0.80 -3.85
CA VAL A 42 3.70 -0.33 -2.92
C VAL A 42 4.35 -1.59 -3.51
N ALA A 43 4.39 -2.68 -2.73
CA ALA A 43 4.90 -3.97 -3.18
C ALA A 43 4.17 -4.46 -4.45
N VAL A 44 4.86 -5.32 -5.22
CA VAL A 44 4.28 -6.02 -6.37
C VAL A 44 3.06 -6.84 -5.93
N ASP A 45 1.97 -6.75 -6.68
CA ASP A 45 0.63 -7.27 -6.35
C ASP A 45 0.08 -6.79 -4.99
N GLY A 46 0.64 -5.70 -4.46
CA GLY A 46 0.34 -5.15 -3.13
C GLY A 46 -0.95 -4.33 -3.05
N ALA A 47 -2.01 -4.69 -3.79
CA ALA A 47 -3.25 -3.91 -3.87
C ALA A 47 -3.89 -3.66 -2.49
N LYS A 48 -3.83 -4.66 -1.59
CA LYS A 48 -4.29 -4.50 -0.20
C LYS A 48 -3.52 -3.39 0.52
N ASN A 49 -2.19 -3.35 0.36
CA ASN A 49 -1.35 -2.33 0.99
C ASN A 49 -1.62 -0.94 0.41
N ALA A 50 -1.91 -0.83 -0.89
CA ALA A 50 -2.33 0.44 -1.49
C ALA A 50 -3.63 0.97 -0.87
N GLY A 51 -4.62 0.10 -0.65
CA GLY A 51 -5.86 0.47 0.04
C GLY A 51 -5.62 0.92 1.49
N ILE A 52 -4.78 0.19 2.23
CA ILE A 52 -4.42 0.58 3.62
C ILE A 52 -3.64 1.90 3.66
N LEU A 53 -2.74 2.14 2.70
CA LEU A 53 -2.00 3.40 2.59
C LEU A 53 -2.95 4.57 2.27
N ALA A 54 -3.91 4.37 1.36
CA ALA A 54 -4.93 5.38 1.07
C ALA A 54 -5.74 5.73 2.33
N ILE A 55 -6.18 4.72 3.09
CA ILE A 55 -6.89 4.91 4.36
C ILE A 55 -6.00 5.63 5.37
N GLN A 56 -4.71 5.30 5.46
CA GLN A 56 -3.76 6.00 6.33
C GLN A 56 -3.65 7.49 6.00
N ILE A 57 -3.59 7.85 4.71
CA ILE A 57 -3.54 9.24 4.26
C ILE A 57 -4.82 9.98 4.66
N ILE A 58 -5.99 9.38 4.43
CA ILE A 58 -7.29 9.99 4.76
C ILE A 58 -7.47 10.13 6.28
N ALA A 59 -7.07 9.11 7.05
CA ALA A 59 -7.22 9.07 8.50
C ALA A 59 -6.41 10.14 9.24
N VAL A 60 -5.44 10.79 8.60
CA VAL A 60 -4.75 11.97 9.17
C VAL A 60 -5.75 13.08 9.50
N GLY A 61 -6.79 13.26 8.68
CA GLY A 61 -7.83 14.26 8.86
C GLY A 61 -9.14 13.74 9.45
N ASP A 62 -9.28 12.43 9.67
CA ASP A 62 -10.53 11.78 10.07
C ASP A 62 -10.31 10.89 11.31
N LYS A 63 -10.81 11.37 12.46
CA LYS A 63 -10.66 10.69 13.76
C LYS A 63 -11.41 9.36 13.83
N ASP A 64 -12.56 9.25 13.17
CA ASP A 64 -13.34 8.01 13.18
C ASP A 64 -12.63 6.94 12.36
N LEU A 65 -12.08 7.33 11.19
CA LEU A 65 -11.28 6.44 10.36
C LEU A 65 -9.96 6.07 11.05
N GLN A 66 -9.34 7.00 11.77
CA GLN A 66 -8.14 6.74 12.58
C GLN A 66 -8.41 5.66 13.63
N LYS A 67 -9.54 5.75 14.35
CA LYS A 67 -9.94 4.73 15.33
C LYS A 67 -10.14 3.37 14.66
N LYS A 68 -10.89 3.31 13.55
CA LYS A 68 -11.10 2.06 12.78
C LYS A 68 -9.78 1.45 12.32
N LEU A 69 -8.83 2.26 11.88
CA LEU A 69 -7.52 1.80 11.44
C LEU A 69 -6.67 1.25 12.60
N ILE A 70 -6.74 1.87 13.79
CA ILE A 70 -6.09 1.35 15.00
C ILE A 70 -6.66 -0.02 15.37
N ASP A 71 -7.99 -0.15 15.39
CA ASP A 71 -8.66 -1.41 15.73
C ASP A 71 -8.34 -2.50 14.70
N TYR A 72 -8.31 -2.16 13.41
CA TYR A 72 -7.86 -3.06 12.34
C TYR A 72 -6.43 -3.58 12.58
N LYS A 73 -5.49 -2.70 12.95
CA LYS A 73 -4.09 -3.09 13.24
C LYS A 73 -3.99 -4.00 14.47
N LYS A 74 -4.77 -3.74 15.52
CA LYS A 74 -4.83 -4.61 16.71
C LYS A 74 -5.32 -6.00 16.33
N HIS A 75 -6.40 -6.08 15.56
CA HIS A 75 -6.95 -7.35 15.10
C HIS A 75 -5.94 -8.17 14.29
N MET A 76 -5.21 -7.55 13.36
CA MET A 76 -4.15 -8.25 12.61
C MET A 76 -3.04 -8.79 13.52
N ALA A 77 -2.64 -8.04 14.55
CA ALA A 77 -1.63 -8.50 15.50
C ALA A 77 -2.12 -9.72 16.30
N GLU A 78 -3.37 -9.69 16.76
CA GLU A 78 -4.03 -10.80 17.45
C GLU A 78 -4.11 -12.04 16.54
N GLU A 79 -4.55 -11.87 15.29
CA GLU A 79 -4.57 -12.96 14.30
C GLU A 79 -3.20 -13.59 14.10
N SER A 80 -2.14 -12.77 14.00
CA SER A 80 -0.77 -13.27 13.84
C SER A 80 -0.30 -14.05 15.05
N ILE A 81 -0.58 -13.56 16.26
CA ILE A 81 -0.23 -14.25 17.52
C ILE A 81 -0.97 -15.59 17.62
N ASN A 82 -2.25 -15.60 17.29
CA ASN A 82 -3.06 -16.82 17.34
C ASN A 82 -2.60 -17.86 16.31
N LYS A 83 -2.23 -17.43 15.10
CA LYS A 83 -1.63 -18.33 14.09
C LYS A 83 -0.33 -18.94 14.58
N ASN A 84 0.55 -18.17 15.23
CA ASN A 84 1.80 -18.70 15.79
C ASN A 84 1.53 -19.77 16.87
N LYS A 85 0.60 -19.51 17.80
CA LYS A 85 0.21 -20.50 18.82
C LYS A 85 -0.31 -21.80 18.21
N ASN A 86 -1.08 -21.71 17.13
CA ASN A 86 -1.62 -22.88 16.44
C ASN A 86 -0.54 -23.68 15.67
N LEU A 87 0.61 -23.08 15.39
CA LEU A 87 1.77 -23.74 14.77
C LEU A 87 2.70 -24.41 15.80
N GLY A 88 2.40 -24.31 17.10
CA GLY A 88 3.15 -24.98 18.17
C GLY A 88 4.54 -24.39 18.46
N LEU A 89 4.78 -23.15 18.02
CA LEU A 89 5.97 -22.34 18.34
C LEU A 89 5.67 -21.33 19.45
#